data_AF-A0A7T5EX10-F1
#
_entry.id   AF-A0A7T5EX10-F1
#
_cell.length_a   1.000
_cell.length_b   1.000
_cell.length_c   1.000
_cell.angle_alpha   90.00
_cell.angle_beta   90.00
_cell.angle_gamma   90.00
#
_symmetry.space_group_name_H-M   'P 1'
#
loop_
_entity.id
_entity.type
_entity.pdbx_description
1 polymer ?
#
loop_
_entity_poly.entity_id
_entity_poly.type
_entity_poly.pdbx_seq_one_letter_code
_entity_poly.pdbx_strand_id
1 'polypeptide(L)'
;MNSPRFLYRLFFRVMPVARNEIRRWTQKASNIPDDVLRQQALASLTTKRFHSDGGSVYAAQQIAGTRQLVRLIVALQTISDYLDNLCDRCETYDERDFHQLHHAMRDAVNPDAPLRPYYALRGYPDDGGYLADLVTACQSEIRQLPGYDAAKPYVEWLTQRYCELQEYKHIEPSQRQPRLIEWAKGYEEQFPELSWWEFAAATGSTLGTFALFAAAQNALSKEQAEAIWKGYFPWLCGLHILLDYLIDLEEDIQEGDFNFVQSYPSMGQAYSRLRRFKAEALQHVQGIEANTNIHRHVVNGLLAMYLSDNKVGRQAKVQPARKLVWSSGPTTWLFYGACIVYRIVR
;
A
#
# COMPACT_ATOMS: atom_id res chain seq x y z
N MET A 1 5.77 2.54 22.50
CA MET A 1 6.11 3.97 22.42
C MET A 1 4.82 4.78 22.42
N ASN A 2 4.71 5.85 23.21
CA ASN A 2 3.51 6.69 23.25
C ASN A 2 3.33 7.54 21.97
N SER A 3 2.12 8.07 21.76
CA SER A 3 1.74 8.78 20.53
C SER A 3 2.59 10.03 20.24
N PRO A 4 2.90 10.93 21.20
CA PRO A 4 3.74 12.10 20.92
C PRO A 4 5.17 11.74 20.49
N ARG A 5 5.81 10.78 21.17
CA ARG A 5 7.16 10.33 20.81
C ARG A 5 7.17 9.62 19.45
N PHE A 6 6.11 8.87 19.14
CA PHE A 6 5.92 8.27 17.81
C PHE A 6 5.85 9.34 16.72
N LEU A 7 5.00 10.35 16.86
CA LEU A 7 4.89 11.44 15.90
C LEU A 7 6.20 12.23 15.75
N TYR A 8 6.91 12.50 16.86
CA TYR A 8 8.22 13.15 16.80
C TYR A 8 9.20 12.34 15.96
N ARG A 9 9.32 11.03 16.20
CA ARG A 9 10.19 10.16 15.39
C ARG A 9 9.75 10.12 13.94
N LEU A 10 8.45 9.98 13.69
CA LEU A 10 7.90 9.94 12.35
C LEU A 10 8.29 11.20 11.56
N PHE A 11 7.92 12.38 12.05
CA PHE A 11 8.12 13.62 11.30
C PHE A 11 9.56 14.11 11.27
N PHE A 12 10.35 13.91 12.33
CA PHE A 12 11.71 14.48 12.42
C PHE A 12 12.83 13.49 12.12
N ARG A 13 12.57 12.17 12.12
CA ARG A 13 13.60 11.15 11.87
C ARG A 13 13.30 10.29 10.65
N VAL A 14 12.03 9.93 10.43
CA VAL A 14 11.64 9.05 9.32
C VAL A 14 11.34 9.85 8.05
N MET A 15 10.44 10.83 8.13
CA MET A 15 10.01 11.61 6.96
C MET A 15 11.20 12.24 6.21
N PRO A 16 12.20 12.88 6.84
CA PRO A 16 13.33 13.44 6.11
C PRO A 16 14.11 12.40 5.29
N VAL A 17 14.22 11.16 5.80
CA VAL A 17 14.86 10.05 5.09
C VAL A 17 14.01 9.61 3.90
N ALA A 18 12.70 9.42 4.10
CA ALA A 18 11.78 9.04 3.01
C ALA A 18 11.80 10.07 1.88
N ARG A 19 11.78 11.36 2.23
CA ARG A 19 11.87 12.46 1.26
C ARG A 19 13.20 12.50 0.52
N ASN A 20 14.29 12.05 1.13
CA ASN A 20 15.58 11.95 0.45
C ASN A 20 15.60 10.78 -0.54
N GLU A 21 15.04 9.63 -0.16
CA GLU A 21 14.93 8.48 -1.06
C GLU A 21 13.98 8.76 -2.24
N ILE A 22 12.84 9.42 -2.00
CA ILE A 22 11.95 9.87 -3.08
C ILE A 22 12.71 10.80 -4.05
N ARG A 23 13.44 11.81 -3.53
CA ARG A 23 14.24 12.71 -4.40
C ARG A 23 15.28 11.96 -5.22
N ARG A 24 15.94 10.95 -4.63
CA ARG A 24 16.90 10.09 -5.35
C ARG A 24 16.21 9.35 -6.50
N TRP A 25 15.03 8.77 -6.25
CA TRP A 25 14.27 8.08 -7.29
C TRP A 25 13.69 9.04 -8.34
N THR A 26 13.30 10.26 -7.96
CA THR A 26 12.88 11.30 -8.91
C THR A 26 14.02 11.69 -9.85
N GLN A 27 15.23 11.89 -9.32
CA GLN A 27 16.40 12.19 -10.16
C GLN A 27 16.75 11.04 -11.11
N LYS A 28 16.55 9.79 -10.67
CA LYS A 28 16.75 8.63 -11.55
C LYS A 28 15.67 8.56 -12.62
N ALA A 29 14.41 8.76 -12.25
CA ALA A 29 13.27 8.77 -13.15
C ALA A 29 13.40 9.87 -14.22
N SER A 30 13.94 11.05 -13.89
CA SER A 30 14.14 12.13 -14.86
C SER A 30 15.13 11.80 -15.99
N ASN A 31 15.96 10.77 -15.80
CA ASN A 31 16.93 10.31 -16.80
C ASN A 31 16.43 9.11 -17.62
N ILE A 32 15.17 8.67 -17.42
CA ILE A 32 14.56 7.61 -18.23
C ILE A 32 14.52 8.07 -19.70
N PRO A 33 15.11 7.32 -20.65
CA PRO A 33 15.14 7.69 -22.07
C PRO A 33 13.74 7.74 -22.70
N ASP A 34 12.91 6.72 -22.48
CA ASP A 34 11.56 6.66 -23.02
C ASP A 34 10.64 7.73 -22.39
N ASP A 35 10.02 8.57 -23.23
CA ASP A 35 9.24 9.71 -22.77
C ASP A 35 7.99 9.29 -21.98
N VAL A 36 7.32 8.21 -22.38
CA VAL A 36 6.11 7.72 -21.73
C VAL A 36 6.48 7.13 -20.36
N LEU A 37 7.48 6.26 -20.31
CA LEU A 37 7.95 5.68 -19.05
C LEU A 37 8.43 6.76 -18.08
N ARG A 38 9.18 7.76 -18.57
CA ARG A 38 9.64 8.90 -17.78
C ARG A 38 8.48 9.68 -17.19
N GLN A 39 7.49 10.03 -18.02
CA GLN A 39 6.31 10.77 -17.58
C GLN A 39 5.55 10.00 -16.50
N GLN A 40 5.31 8.70 -16.70
CA GLN A 40 4.56 7.89 -15.73
C GLN A 40 5.31 7.69 -14.41
N ALA A 41 6.64 7.51 -14.45
CA ALA A 41 7.48 7.40 -13.24
C ALA A 41 7.55 8.71 -12.45
N LEU A 42 7.68 9.85 -13.14
CA LEU A 42 7.69 11.17 -12.48
C LEU A 42 6.30 11.52 -11.92
N ALA A 43 5.24 11.16 -12.63
CA ALA A 43 3.87 11.35 -12.17
C ALA A 43 3.62 10.56 -10.88
N SER A 44 3.95 9.25 -10.84
CA SER A 44 3.72 8.41 -9.66
C SER A 44 4.46 8.95 -8.43
N LEU A 45 5.73 9.35 -8.56
CA LEU A 45 6.52 9.94 -7.47
C LEU A 45 5.99 11.29 -6.97
N THR A 46 5.23 12.01 -7.79
CA THR A 46 4.68 13.33 -7.44
C THR A 46 3.31 13.21 -6.80
N THR A 47 2.38 12.51 -7.46
CA THR A 47 0.97 12.43 -7.06
C THR A 47 0.72 11.40 -5.96
N LYS A 48 1.47 10.29 -5.96
CA LYS A 48 1.30 9.15 -5.02
C LYS A 48 2.30 9.13 -3.88
N ARG A 49 3.10 10.20 -3.71
CA ARG A 49 4.10 10.35 -2.64
C ARG A 49 3.58 10.04 -1.23
N PHE A 50 2.31 10.28 -0.96
CA PHE A 50 1.72 10.01 0.35
C PHE A 50 1.72 8.52 0.71
N HIS A 51 1.71 7.60 -0.26
CA HIS A 51 1.86 6.16 -0.02
C HIS A 51 3.22 5.84 0.60
N SER A 52 4.29 6.41 0.06
CA SER A 52 5.65 6.23 0.59
C SER A 52 5.83 6.88 1.97
N ASP A 53 5.27 8.09 2.19
CA ASP A 53 5.25 8.74 3.51
C ASP A 53 4.48 7.87 4.52
N GLY A 54 3.31 7.36 4.13
CA GLY A 54 2.44 6.51 4.94
C GLY A 54 3.03 5.15 5.26
N GLY A 55 3.64 4.48 4.28
CA GLY A 55 4.33 3.20 4.47
C GLY A 55 5.52 3.33 5.40
N SER A 56 6.25 4.45 5.35
CA SER A 56 7.46 4.65 6.16
C SER A 56 7.19 4.72 7.68
N VAL A 57 5.93 4.81 8.14
CA VAL A 57 5.56 4.89 9.56
C VAL A 57 6.15 3.76 10.42
N TYR A 58 6.35 2.58 9.83
CA TYR A 58 6.95 1.44 10.52
C TYR A 58 8.37 1.71 11.00
N ALA A 59 9.12 2.53 10.27
CA ALA A 59 10.49 2.89 10.62
C ALA A 59 10.60 3.80 11.86
N ALA A 60 9.48 4.29 12.39
CA ALA A 60 9.47 5.06 13.64
C ALA A 60 9.56 4.17 14.90
N GLN A 61 9.36 2.84 14.76
CA GLN A 61 9.38 1.89 15.88
C GLN A 61 10.74 1.86 16.59
N GLN A 62 11.80 1.74 15.82
CA GLN A 62 13.18 1.63 16.28
C GLN A 62 14.10 2.57 15.50
N ILE A 63 15.18 3.02 16.16
CA ILE A 63 16.16 3.93 15.55
C ILE A 63 17.17 3.13 14.70
N ALA A 64 17.58 1.96 15.20
CA ALA A 64 18.39 1.03 14.44
C ALA A 64 17.59 0.57 13.22
N GLY A 65 18.21 0.56 12.05
CA GLY A 65 17.57 0.11 10.81
C GLY A 65 16.54 1.09 10.20
N THR A 66 16.31 2.29 10.75
CA THR A 66 15.36 3.26 10.16
C THR A 66 15.66 3.53 8.68
N ARG A 67 16.92 3.78 8.32
CA ARG A 67 17.31 4.08 6.93
C ARG A 67 17.10 2.89 5.99
N GLN A 68 17.48 1.70 6.43
CA GLN A 68 17.32 0.43 5.70
C GLN A 68 15.83 0.18 5.38
N LEU A 69 14.97 0.27 6.40
CA LEU A 69 13.54 0.03 6.23
C LEU A 69 12.87 1.09 5.35
N VAL A 70 13.23 2.37 5.51
CA VAL A 70 12.70 3.44 4.65
C VAL A 70 13.12 3.23 3.19
N ARG A 71 14.38 2.84 2.93
CA ARG A 71 14.85 2.54 1.57
C ARG A 71 14.05 1.42 0.93
N LEU A 72 13.85 0.32 1.66
CA LEU A 72 13.08 -0.82 1.20
C LEU A 72 11.63 -0.45 0.91
N ILE A 73 10.95 0.21 1.85
CA ILE A 73 9.55 0.61 1.72
C ILE A 73 9.36 1.59 0.56
N VAL A 74 10.21 2.63 0.48
CA VAL A 74 10.11 3.63 -0.60
C VAL A 74 10.37 2.98 -1.96
N ALA A 75 11.37 2.10 -2.08
CA ALA A 75 11.62 1.40 -3.34
C ALA A 75 10.43 0.53 -3.76
N LEU A 76 9.92 -0.34 -2.87
CA LEU A 76 8.81 -1.23 -3.20
C LEU A 76 7.52 -0.44 -3.50
N GLN A 77 7.23 0.61 -2.73
CA GLN A 77 6.07 1.46 -3.00
C GLN A 77 6.22 2.24 -4.31
N THR A 78 7.43 2.67 -4.66
CA THR A 78 7.70 3.32 -5.95
C THR A 78 7.45 2.37 -7.11
N ILE A 79 7.81 1.09 -7.00
CA ILE A 79 7.46 0.05 -7.99
C ILE A 79 5.93 -0.03 -8.10
N SER A 80 5.23 -0.25 -6.98
CA SER A 80 3.76 -0.33 -6.92
C SER A 80 3.09 0.84 -7.64
N ASP A 81 3.41 2.08 -7.25
CA ASP A 81 2.78 3.29 -7.79
C ASP A 81 3.12 3.51 -9.27
N TYR A 82 4.34 3.16 -9.69
CA TYR A 82 4.77 3.27 -11.08
C TYR A 82 4.09 2.25 -11.98
N LEU A 83 4.02 0.98 -11.57
CA LEU A 83 3.34 -0.06 -12.35
C LEU A 83 1.84 0.21 -12.46
N ASP A 84 1.21 0.71 -11.40
CA ASP A 84 -0.20 1.13 -11.41
C ASP A 84 -0.43 2.22 -12.49
N ASN A 85 0.40 3.27 -12.53
CA ASN A 85 0.33 4.27 -13.60
C ASN A 85 0.53 3.67 -15.01
N LEU A 86 1.47 2.74 -15.16
CA LEU A 86 1.71 2.07 -16.45
C LEU A 86 0.54 1.20 -16.90
N CYS A 87 -0.24 0.65 -15.96
CA CYS A 87 -1.44 -0.13 -16.27
C CYS A 87 -2.64 0.77 -16.58
N ASP A 88 -2.81 1.87 -15.84
CA ASP A 88 -3.92 2.82 -16.02
C ASP A 88 -3.79 3.70 -17.28
N ARG A 89 -2.58 4.19 -17.57
CA ARG A 89 -2.39 5.36 -18.45
C ARG A 89 -1.72 5.07 -19.79
N CYS A 90 -1.42 3.80 -20.09
CA CYS A 90 -0.75 3.41 -21.35
C CYS A 90 -1.68 2.75 -22.38
N GLU A 91 -3.00 2.82 -22.19
CA GLU A 91 -4.02 2.37 -23.17
C GLU A 91 -3.90 0.91 -23.64
N THR A 92 -3.29 0.05 -22.82
CA THR A 92 -3.24 -1.40 -23.03
C THR A 92 -4.20 -2.08 -22.06
N TYR A 93 -4.97 -3.07 -22.51
CA TYR A 93 -5.83 -3.89 -21.66
C TYR A 93 -5.41 -5.37 -21.64
N ASP A 94 -4.14 -5.67 -21.92
CA ASP A 94 -3.61 -7.03 -21.99
C ASP A 94 -3.18 -7.53 -20.60
N GLU A 95 -3.96 -8.47 -20.05
CA GLU A 95 -3.67 -9.14 -18.77
C GLU A 95 -2.24 -9.72 -18.73
N ARG A 96 -1.72 -10.20 -19.87
CA ARG A 96 -0.36 -10.79 -19.94
C ARG A 96 0.72 -9.73 -19.80
N ASP A 97 0.50 -8.54 -20.36
CA ASP A 97 1.41 -7.39 -20.18
C ASP A 97 1.47 -6.98 -18.72
N PHE A 98 0.31 -6.85 -18.07
CA PHE A 98 0.26 -6.54 -16.64
C PHE A 98 0.94 -7.61 -15.80
N HIS A 99 0.75 -8.89 -16.14
CA HIS A 99 1.44 -9.99 -15.46
C HIS A 99 2.96 -9.89 -15.62
N GLN A 100 3.42 -9.59 -16.84
CA GLN A 100 4.83 -9.41 -17.17
C GLN A 100 5.46 -8.24 -16.40
N LEU A 101 4.77 -7.10 -16.31
CA LEU A 101 5.21 -5.95 -15.52
C LEU A 101 5.30 -6.29 -14.03
N HIS A 102 4.29 -6.97 -13.49
CA HIS A 102 4.21 -7.29 -12.06
C HIS A 102 5.19 -8.38 -11.61
N HIS A 103 5.91 -9.03 -12.54
CA HIS A 103 7.13 -9.74 -12.14
C HIS A 103 8.13 -8.86 -11.41
N ALA A 104 8.17 -7.54 -11.66
CA ALA A 104 9.05 -6.64 -10.90
C ALA A 104 8.68 -6.62 -9.41
N MET A 105 7.40 -6.57 -9.05
CA MET A 105 6.96 -6.65 -7.65
C MET A 105 7.30 -8.01 -7.03
N ARG A 106 7.09 -9.11 -7.77
CA ARG A 106 7.40 -10.48 -7.33
C ARG A 106 8.91 -10.67 -7.08
N ASP A 107 9.73 -10.18 -8.00
CA ASP A 107 11.19 -10.29 -7.92
C ASP A 107 11.77 -9.34 -6.85
N ALA A 108 11.14 -8.18 -6.63
CA ALA A 108 11.55 -7.22 -5.61
C ALA A 108 11.48 -7.79 -4.19
N VAL A 109 10.53 -8.69 -3.93
CA VAL A 109 10.41 -9.35 -2.63
C VAL A 109 11.20 -10.65 -2.52
N ASN A 110 11.75 -11.19 -3.61
CA ASN A 110 12.59 -12.39 -3.55
C ASN A 110 14.07 -12.02 -3.74
N PRO A 111 14.90 -12.05 -2.68
CA PRO A 111 16.30 -11.63 -2.77
C PRO A 111 17.15 -12.49 -3.70
N ASP A 112 16.68 -13.68 -4.10
CA ASP A 112 17.42 -14.59 -4.98
C ASP A 112 16.86 -14.58 -6.42
N ALA A 113 15.80 -13.82 -6.69
CA ALA A 113 15.22 -13.76 -8.02
C ALA A 113 16.12 -13.01 -9.01
N PRO A 114 16.38 -13.56 -10.20
CA PRO A 114 17.07 -12.82 -11.25
C PRO A 114 16.17 -11.70 -11.77
N LEU A 115 16.79 -10.62 -12.25
CA LEU A 115 16.06 -9.60 -13.00
C LEU A 115 15.51 -10.19 -14.30
N ARG A 116 14.32 -9.71 -14.70
CA ARG A 116 13.62 -10.13 -15.91
C ARG A 116 13.42 -8.96 -16.87
N PRO A 117 13.16 -9.20 -18.16
CA PRO A 117 12.72 -8.15 -19.08
C PRO A 117 11.27 -7.75 -18.76
N TYR A 118 11.07 -6.90 -17.75
CA TYR A 118 9.73 -6.52 -17.27
C TYR A 118 8.83 -5.88 -18.33
N TYR A 119 9.42 -5.29 -19.38
CA TYR A 119 8.70 -4.66 -20.50
C TYR A 119 8.64 -5.53 -21.77
N ALA A 120 8.88 -6.84 -21.67
CA ALA A 120 8.99 -7.74 -22.83
C ALA A 120 7.76 -7.71 -23.77
N LEU A 121 6.58 -7.43 -23.23
CA LEU A 121 5.33 -7.36 -24.00
C LEU A 121 4.97 -5.94 -24.48
N ARG A 122 5.82 -4.93 -24.17
CA ARG A 122 5.67 -3.54 -24.62
C ARG A 122 6.63 -3.13 -25.73
N GLY A 123 7.30 -4.08 -26.37
CA GLY A 123 8.29 -3.79 -27.41
C GLY A 123 9.63 -3.28 -26.87
N TYR A 124 9.96 -3.59 -25.61
CA TYR A 124 11.23 -3.24 -24.95
C TYR A 124 11.56 -1.73 -24.92
N PRO A 125 10.66 -0.87 -24.40
CA PRO A 125 10.99 0.53 -24.14
C PRO A 125 12.19 0.62 -23.17
N ASP A 126 13.05 1.61 -23.41
CA ASP A 126 14.24 1.85 -22.60
C ASP A 126 13.91 2.72 -21.38
N ASP A 127 13.88 2.10 -20.20
CA ASP A 127 13.69 2.78 -18.92
C ASP A 127 15.01 3.24 -18.27
N GLY A 128 16.15 3.07 -18.94
CA GLY A 128 17.48 3.38 -18.39
C GLY A 128 17.87 2.53 -17.18
N GLY A 129 17.24 1.35 -17.01
CA GLY A 129 17.43 0.46 -15.86
C GLY A 129 16.63 0.84 -14.61
N TYR A 130 15.75 1.84 -14.70
CA TYR A 130 15.02 2.39 -13.55
C TYR A 130 14.29 1.34 -12.70
N LEU A 131 13.47 0.51 -13.32
CA LEU A 131 12.69 -0.53 -12.65
C LEU A 131 13.60 -1.64 -12.10
N ALA A 132 14.61 -2.05 -12.87
CA ALA A 132 15.61 -3.03 -12.43
C ALA A 132 16.38 -2.57 -11.19
N ASP A 133 16.71 -1.28 -11.12
CA ASP A 133 17.38 -0.67 -9.97
C ASP A 133 16.47 -0.58 -8.74
N LEU A 134 15.18 -0.32 -8.90
CA LEU A 134 14.20 -0.39 -7.81
C LEU A 134 14.08 -1.80 -7.25
N VAL A 135 13.98 -2.81 -8.13
CA VAL A 135 13.94 -4.24 -7.75
C VAL A 135 15.21 -4.61 -6.99
N THR A 136 16.37 -4.24 -7.53
CA THR A 136 17.68 -4.53 -6.92
C THR A 136 17.83 -3.84 -5.56
N ALA A 137 17.31 -2.63 -5.40
CA ALA A 137 17.30 -1.95 -4.10
C ALA A 137 16.47 -2.73 -3.07
N CYS A 138 15.28 -3.22 -3.44
CA CYS A 138 14.47 -4.03 -2.55
C CYS A 138 15.19 -5.32 -2.14
N GLN A 139 15.69 -6.08 -3.11
CA GLN A 139 16.44 -7.32 -2.88
C GLN A 139 17.66 -7.09 -1.97
N SER A 140 18.41 -6.00 -2.19
CA SER A 140 19.61 -5.68 -1.41
C SER A 140 19.31 -5.34 0.05
N GLU A 141 18.21 -4.62 0.30
CA GLU A 141 17.79 -4.31 1.68
C GLU A 141 17.20 -5.55 2.37
N ILE A 142 16.45 -6.39 1.64
CA ILE A 142 15.87 -7.64 2.14
C ILE A 142 16.94 -8.67 2.53
N ARG A 143 18.02 -8.81 1.75
CA ARG A 143 19.17 -9.71 2.08
C ARG A 143 19.79 -9.40 3.44
N GLN A 144 19.61 -8.18 3.95
CA GLN A 144 20.15 -7.72 5.22
C GLN A 144 19.14 -7.83 6.38
N LEU A 145 17.95 -8.38 6.16
CA LEU A 145 16.92 -8.56 7.19
C LEU A 145 17.10 -9.93 7.86
N PRO A 146 17.56 -10.00 9.13
CA PRO A 146 17.86 -11.27 9.80
C PRO A 146 16.65 -12.18 10.00
N GLY A 147 15.44 -11.63 10.06
CA GLY A 147 14.20 -12.39 10.22
C GLY A 147 13.45 -12.69 8.92
N TYR A 148 14.04 -12.42 7.75
CA TYR A 148 13.29 -12.45 6.49
C TYR A 148 12.79 -13.84 6.12
N ASP A 149 13.55 -14.89 6.39
CA ASP A 149 13.15 -16.27 6.06
C ASP A 149 11.81 -16.68 6.70
N ALA A 150 11.52 -16.18 7.91
CA ALA A 150 10.23 -16.41 8.56
C ALA A 150 9.09 -15.58 7.95
N ALA A 151 9.40 -14.37 7.48
CA ALA A 151 8.44 -13.46 6.85
C ALA A 151 8.15 -13.80 5.38
N LYS A 152 9.12 -14.40 4.66
CA LYS A 152 9.11 -14.61 3.20
C LYS A 152 7.82 -15.24 2.68
N PRO A 153 7.28 -16.35 3.25
CA PRO A 153 6.06 -16.96 2.72
C PRO A 153 4.84 -16.03 2.76
N TYR A 154 4.73 -15.20 3.80
CA TYR A 154 3.62 -14.26 3.97
C TYR A 154 3.79 -13.02 3.09
N VAL A 155 5.03 -12.53 2.94
CA VAL A 155 5.35 -11.43 2.02
C VAL A 155 5.07 -11.86 0.58
N GLU A 156 5.53 -13.03 0.15
CA GLU A 156 5.27 -13.56 -1.19
C GLU A 156 3.76 -13.75 -1.43
N TRP A 157 3.03 -14.28 -0.45
CA TRP A 157 1.58 -14.43 -0.55
C TRP A 157 0.88 -13.07 -0.73
N LEU A 158 1.19 -12.07 0.09
CA LEU A 158 0.60 -10.73 0.00
C LEU A 158 0.94 -10.06 -1.34
N THR A 159 2.20 -10.10 -1.74
CA THR A 159 2.67 -9.52 -3.01
C THR A 159 2.00 -10.21 -4.20
N GLN A 160 1.85 -11.54 -4.17
CA GLN A 160 1.19 -12.27 -5.25
C GLN A 160 -0.28 -11.85 -5.39
N ARG A 161 -1.02 -11.74 -4.27
CA ARG A 161 -2.42 -11.27 -4.30
C ARG A 161 -2.54 -9.83 -4.78
N TYR A 162 -1.62 -8.96 -4.37
CA TYR A 162 -1.53 -7.60 -4.87
C TYR A 162 -1.35 -7.59 -6.40
N CYS A 163 -0.41 -8.37 -6.93
CA CYS A 163 -0.15 -8.43 -8.37
C CYS A 163 -1.36 -8.96 -9.15
N GLU A 164 -2.00 -10.03 -8.66
CA GLU A 164 -3.23 -10.57 -9.26
C GLU A 164 -4.35 -9.52 -9.33
N LEU A 165 -4.55 -8.75 -8.25
CA LEU A 165 -5.49 -7.64 -8.27
C LEU A 165 -5.14 -6.62 -9.36
N GLN A 166 -3.88 -6.20 -9.46
CA GLN A 166 -3.47 -5.22 -10.49
C GLN A 166 -3.66 -5.79 -11.90
N GLU A 167 -3.39 -7.07 -12.10
CA GLU A 167 -3.59 -7.74 -13.39
C GLU A 167 -5.05 -7.73 -13.81
N TYR A 168 -5.99 -7.96 -12.88
CA TYR A 168 -7.42 -8.06 -13.20
C TYR A 168 -8.17 -6.75 -13.17
N LYS A 169 -7.76 -5.76 -12.37
CA LYS A 169 -8.47 -4.48 -12.25
C LYS A 169 -8.25 -3.55 -13.45
N HIS A 170 -7.18 -3.77 -14.22
CA HIS A 170 -6.78 -2.90 -15.33
C HIS A 170 -7.16 -3.43 -16.72
N ILE A 171 -7.72 -4.65 -16.84
CA ILE A 171 -8.17 -5.17 -18.15
C ILE A 171 -9.35 -4.37 -18.71
N GLU A 172 -9.85 -4.78 -19.86
CA GLU A 172 -11.02 -4.20 -20.52
C GLU A 172 -12.16 -3.93 -19.51
N PRO A 173 -12.71 -2.69 -19.42
CA PRO A 173 -13.68 -2.32 -18.40
C PRO A 173 -14.86 -3.28 -18.23
N SER A 174 -15.37 -3.84 -19.34
CA SER A 174 -16.48 -4.80 -19.33
C SER A 174 -16.13 -6.17 -18.69
N GLN A 175 -14.83 -6.50 -18.60
CA GLN A 175 -14.32 -7.78 -18.10
C GLN A 175 -13.80 -7.70 -16.65
N ARG A 176 -13.45 -6.51 -16.16
CA ARG A 176 -12.86 -6.30 -14.81
C ARG A 176 -13.66 -6.99 -13.70
N GLN A 177 -14.95 -6.65 -13.58
CA GLN A 177 -15.79 -7.18 -12.50
C GLN A 177 -16.01 -8.70 -12.61
N PRO A 178 -16.40 -9.28 -13.76
CA PRO A 178 -16.48 -10.73 -13.91
C PRO A 178 -15.18 -11.46 -13.56
N ARG A 179 -14.02 -10.94 -14.02
CA ARG A 179 -12.70 -11.52 -13.74
C ARG A 179 -12.37 -11.50 -12.25
N LEU A 180 -12.61 -10.37 -11.57
CA LEU A 180 -12.38 -10.21 -10.13
C LEU A 180 -13.29 -11.10 -9.29
N ILE A 181 -14.56 -11.23 -9.66
CA ILE A 181 -15.50 -12.15 -8.99
C ILE A 181 -15.01 -13.59 -9.12
N GLU A 182 -14.65 -14.03 -10.32
CA GLU A 182 -14.18 -15.40 -10.55
C GLU A 182 -12.90 -15.71 -9.78
N TRP A 183 -11.95 -14.78 -9.76
CA TRP A 183 -10.73 -14.91 -8.96
C TRP A 183 -11.02 -14.98 -7.45
N ALA A 184 -11.94 -14.15 -6.95
CA ALA A 184 -12.28 -14.10 -5.53
C ALA A 184 -12.97 -15.38 -5.03
N LYS A 185 -13.70 -16.12 -5.89
CA LYS A 185 -14.34 -17.40 -5.51
C LYS A 185 -13.38 -18.40 -4.88
N GLY A 186 -12.13 -18.43 -5.34
CA GLY A 186 -11.09 -19.31 -4.77
C GLY A 186 -10.75 -19.03 -3.30
N TYR A 187 -11.23 -17.91 -2.74
CA TYR A 187 -10.93 -17.45 -1.38
C TYR A 187 -12.19 -17.32 -0.50
N GLU A 188 -13.38 -17.60 -1.03
CA GLU A 188 -14.64 -17.45 -0.29
C GLU A 188 -14.70 -18.34 0.95
N GLU A 189 -14.20 -19.58 0.86
CA GLU A 189 -14.14 -20.48 2.03
C GLU A 189 -13.16 -19.99 3.11
N GLN A 190 -12.07 -19.34 2.69
CA GLN A 190 -11.05 -18.83 3.60
C GLN A 190 -11.47 -17.51 4.26
N PHE A 191 -12.24 -16.68 3.56
CA PHE A 191 -12.68 -15.36 4.04
C PHE A 191 -14.20 -15.17 3.85
N PRO A 192 -15.06 -16.00 4.49
CA PRO A 192 -16.50 -16.04 4.22
C PRO A 192 -17.25 -14.78 4.68
N GLU A 193 -16.62 -13.94 5.49
CA GLU A 193 -17.20 -12.70 6.02
C GLU A 193 -17.02 -11.48 5.09
N LEU A 194 -16.29 -11.66 3.99
CA LEU A 194 -15.97 -10.61 3.02
C LEU A 194 -16.75 -10.82 1.73
N SER A 195 -17.22 -9.72 1.15
CA SER A 195 -17.62 -9.75 -0.26
C SER A 195 -16.40 -9.80 -1.19
N TRP A 196 -16.61 -10.16 -2.46
CA TRP A 196 -15.51 -10.22 -3.43
C TRP A 196 -14.76 -8.88 -3.58
N TRP A 197 -15.47 -7.75 -3.52
CA TRP A 197 -14.85 -6.42 -3.63
C TRP A 197 -14.08 -6.03 -2.36
N GLU A 198 -14.53 -6.50 -1.19
CA GLU A 198 -13.82 -6.31 0.08
C GLU A 198 -12.55 -7.14 0.17
N PHE A 199 -12.61 -8.40 -0.28
CA PHE A 199 -11.43 -9.24 -0.42
C PHE A 199 -10.45 -8.62 -1.42
N ALA A 200 -10.92 -8.27 -2.63
CA ALA A 200 -10.11 -7.62 -3.65
C ALA A 200 -9.47 -6.34 -3.11
N ALA A 201 -10.22 -5.46 -2.45
CA ALA A 201 -9.67 -4.28 -1.79
C ALA A 201 -8.57 -4.64 -0.78
N ALA A 202 -8.78 -5.65 0.08
CA ALA A 202 -7.77 -6.07 1.06
C ALA A 202 -6.45 -6.51 0.40
N THR A 203 -6.50 -7.13 -0.79
CA THR A 203 -5.28 -7.56 -1.50
C THR A 203 -4.47 -6.39 -2.08
N GLY A 204 -5.07 -5.21 -2.26
CA GLY A 204 -4.41 -4.03 -2.82
C GLY A 204 -3.45 -3.32 -1.85
N SER A 205 -3.39 -3.73 -0.59
CA SER A 205 -2.60 -3.07 0.44
C SER A 205 -1.17 -3.61 0.55
N THR A 206 -0.19 -2.72 0.58
CA THR A 206 1.23 -3.05 0.87
C THR A 206 1.57 -3.05 2.36
N LEU A 207 0.63 -2.68 3.24
CA LEU A 207 0.91 -2.47 4.67
C LEU A 207 1.32 -3.74 5.42
N GLY A 208 0.73 -4.89 5.09
CA GLY A 208 1.12 -6.17 5.69
C GLY A 208 2.56 -6.53 5.37
N THR A 209 2.98 -6.31 4.12
CA THR A 209 4.36 -6.50 3.66
C THR A 209 5.32 -5.58 4.42
N PHE A 210 4.99 -4.30 4.59
CA PHE A 210 5.84 -3.36 5.33
C PHE A 210 5.94 -3.68 6.82
N ALA A 211 4.87 -4.17 7.44
CA ALA A 211 4.89 -4.62 8.83
C ALA A 211 5.80 -5.84 9.02
N LEU A 212 5.76 -6.78 8.07
CA LEU A 212 6.64 -7.95 8.06
C LEU A 212 8.10 -7.56 7.85
N PHE A 213 8.41 -6.63 6.93
CA PHE A 213 9.78 -6.10 6.79
C PHE A 213 10.29 -5.43 8.06
N ALA A 214 9.43 -4.66 8.73
CA ALA A 214 9.79 -3.99 9.98
C ALA A 214 10.10 -4.99 11.09
N ALA A 215 9.33 -6.07 11.20
CA ALA A 215 9.57 -7.14 12.16
C ALA A 215 10.84 -7.93 11.82
N ALA A 216 11.07 -8.20 10.53
CA ALA A 216 12.23 -8.94 10.03
C ALA A 216 13.58 -8.21 10.18
N GLN A 217 13.59 -6.95 10.63
CA GLN A 217 14.83 -6.28 11.05
C GLN A 217 15.51 -6.94 12.26
N ASN A 218 14.78 -7.80 12.98
CA ASN A 218 15.28 -8.61 14.08
C ASN A 218 15.01 -10.10 13.79
N ALA A 219 15.55 -11.00 14.63
CA ALA A 219 15.17 -12.40 14.58
C ALA A 219 13.66 -12.55 14.75
N LEU A 220 13.02 -13.31 13.86
CA LEU A 220 11.58 -13.46 13.74
C LEU A 220 11.23 -14.94 13.65
N SER A 221 10.32 -15.42 14.49
CA SER A 221 9.80 -16.79 14.38
C SER A 221 8.69 -16.88 13.31
N LYS A 222 8.41 -18.10 12.84
CA LYS A 222 7.32 -18.34 11.87
C LYS A 222 5.96 -17.96 12.47
N GLU A 223 5.75 -18.26 13.74
CA GLU A 223 4.54 -17.95 14.49
C GLU A 223 4.35 -16.44 14.65
N GLN A 224 5.43 -15.69 14.91
CA GLN A 224 5.39 -14.24 14.96
C GLN A 224 5.07 -13.63 13.59
N ALA A 225 5.67 -14.15 12.51
CA ALA A 225 5.38 -13.71 11.15
C ALA A 225 3.90 -14.00 10.77
N GLU A 226 3.39 -15.18 11.13
CA GLU A 226 1.98 -15.54 10.93
C GLU A 226 1.03 -14.62 11.69
N ALA A 227 1.35 -14.32 12.96
CA ALA A 227 0.55 -13.43 13.79
C ALA A 227 0.49 -12.02 13.21
N ILE A 228 1.60 -11.51 12.66
CA ILE A 228 1.62 -10.23 11.94
C ILE A 228 0.76 -10.33 10.68
N TRP A 229 0.91 -11.37 9.87
CA TRP A 229 0.11 -11.54 8.66
C TRP A 229 -1.40 -11.57 8.96
N LYS A 230 -1.86 -12.38 9.94
CA LYS A 230 -3.26 -12.45 10.41
C LYS A 230 -3.74 -11.17 11.08
N GLY A 231 -2.82 -10.40 11.66
CA GLY A 231 -3.10 -9.10 12.25
C GLY A 231 -3.42 -8.03 11.21
N TYR A 232 -2.84 -8.16 10.00
CA TYR A 232 -2.98 -7.20 8.92
C TYR A 232 -4.04 -7.60 7.89
N PHE A 233 -3.98 -8.85 7.41
CA PHE A 233 -4.88 -9.36 6.40
C PHE A 233 -6.01 -10.17 7.05
N PRO A 234 -7.28 -9.96 6.63
CA PRO A 234 -7.73 -9.03 5.61
C PRO A 234 -8.09 -7.64 6.15
N TRP A 235 -8.38 -7.49 7.44
CA TRP A 235 -9.14 -6.35 7.96
C TRP A 235 -8.38 -5.02 7.95
N LEU A 236 -7.12 -4.98 8.35
CA LEU A 236 -6.36 -3.72 8.31
C LEU A 236 -6.01 -3.34 6.87
N CYS A 237 -5.67 -4.32 6.04
CA CYS A 237 -5.41 -4.11 4.62
C CYS A 237 -6.65 -3.64 3.85
N GLY A 238 -7.82 -4.24 4.11
CA GLY A 238 -9.08 -3.81 3.51
C GLY A 238 -9.52 -2.45 4.01
N LEU A 239 -9.33 -2.13 5.30
CA LEU A 239 -9.59 -0.78 5.82
C LEU A 239 -8.76 0.27 5.08
N HIS A 240 -7.47 -0.01 4.85
CA HIS A 240 -6.57 0.88 4.12
C HIS A 240 -7.10 1.20 2.73
N ILE A 241 -7.36 0.17 1.92
CA ILE A 241 -7.75 0.35 0.52
C ILE A 241 -9.19 0.86 0.38
N LEU A 242 -10.12 0.43 1.24
CA LEU A 242 -11.48 0.98 1.22
C LEU A 242 -11.51 2.47 1.61
N LEU A 243 -10.59 2.95 2.45
CA LEU A 243 -10.46 4.39 2.73
C LEU A 243 -9.87 5.15 1.54
N ASP A 244 -8.91 4.56 0.84
CA ASP A 244 -8.29 5.09 -0.38
C ASP A 244 -9.34 5.29 -1.48
N TYR A 245 -10.04 4.22 -1.86
CA TYR A 245 -11.15 4.29 -2.82
C TYR A 245 -12.32 5.17 -2.33
N LEU A 246 -12.52 5.33 -1.02
CA LEU A 246 -13.55 6.24 -0.52
C LEU A 246 -13.17 7.71 -0.77
N ILE A 247 -11.90 8.10 -0.60
CA ILE A 247 -11.49 9.49 -0.82
C ILE A 247 -11.40 9.84 -2.30
N ASP A 248 -11.21 8.85 -3.17
CA ASP A 248 -11.12 9.03 -4.62
C ASP A 248 -12.45 8.79 -5.35
N LEU A 249 -13.53 8.49 -4.61
CA LEU A 249 -14.84 8.13 -5.17
C LEU A 249 -15.37 9.08 -6.25
N GLU A 250 -15.39 10.39 -6.01
CA GLU A 250 -15.89 11.34 -7.02
C GLU A 250 -14.93 11.51 -8.22
N GLU A 251 -13.62 11.33 -8.03
CA GLU A 251 -12.61 11.38 -9.09
C GLU A 251 -12.72 10.16 -9.99
N ASP A 252 -12.78 8.96 -9.41
CA ASP A 252 -12.91 7.72 -10.17
C ASP A 252 -14.22 7.68 -10.98
N ILE A 253 -15.32 8.21 -10.43
CA ILE A 253 -16.59 8.33 -11.18
C ILE A 253 -16.44 9.27 -12.38
N GLN A 254 -15.66 10.35 -12.25
CA GLN A 254 -15.43 11.32 -13.34
C GLN A 254 -14.49 10.77 -14.41
N GLU A 255 -13.45 10.02 -14.01
CA GLU A 255 -12.47 9.42 -14.92
C GLU A 255 -12.96 8.10 -15.53
N GLY A 256 -14.02 7.50 -14.99
CA GLY A 256 -14.53 6.21 -15.43
C GLY A 256 -13.72 5.03 -14.86
N ASP A 257 -12.94 5.28 -13.82
CA ASP A 257 -12.10 4.29 -13.16
C ASP A 257 -12.90 3.36 -12.26
N PHE A 258 -12.41 2.13 -12.12
CA PHE A 258 -13.06 1.13 -11.30
C PHE A 258 -12.85 1.45 -9.81
N ASN A 259 -13.94 1.55 -9.04
CA ASN A 259 -13.88 1.87 -7.61
C ASN A 259 -14.66 0.87 -6.75
N PHE A 260 -13.98 0.25 -5.77
CA PHE A 260 -14.59 -0.78 -4.90
C PHE A 260 -15.73 -0.26 -4.01
N VAL A 261 -15.75 1.02 -3.67
CA VAL A 261 -16.83 1.62 -2.87
C VAL A 261 -18.14 1.68 -3.67
N GLN A 262 -18.07 1.76 -5.01
CA GLN A 262 -19.24 1.69 -5.88
C GLN A 262 -19.91 0.30 -5.89
N SER A 263 -19.22 -0.75 -5.45
CA SER A 263 -19.79 -2.10 -5.34
C SER A 263 -20.73 -2.29 -4.14
N TYR A 264 -20.75 -1.35 -3.19
CA TYR A 264 -21.70 -1.42 -2.08
C TYR A 264 -23.11 -0.99 -2.53
N PRO A 265 -24.18 -1.64 -2.02
CA PRO A 265 -25.55 -1.25 -2.37
C PRO A 265 -25.93 0.17 -1.95
N SER A 266 -25.24 0.74 -0.94
CA SER A 266 -25.38 2.15 -0.57
C SER A 266 -24.17 2.66 0.22
N MET A 267 -23.97 3.98 0.25
CA MET A 267 -22.96 4.62 1.10
C MET A 267 -23.16 4.31 2.60
N GLY A 268 -24.42 4.14 3.03
CA GLY A 268 -24.72 3.73 4.40
C GLY A 268 -24.14 2.35 4.75
N GLN A 269 -24.21 1.41 3.81
CA GLN A 269 -23.59 0.09 3.96
C GLN A 269 -22.06 0.17 3.91
N ALA A 270 -21.49 0.93 2.97
CA ALA A 270 -20.04 1.17 2.90
C ALA A 270 -19.50 1.70 4.24
N TYR A 271 -20.18 2.67 4.86
CA TYR A 271 -19.81 3.19 6.18
C TYR A 271 -19.95 2.19 7.31
N SER A 272 -20.99 1.34 7.26
CA SER A 272 -21.15 0.27 8.25
C SER A 272 -20.01 -0.74 8.16
N ARG A 273 -19.62 -1.12 6.93
CA ARG A 273 -18.50 -2.04 6.70
C ARG A 273 -17.17 -1.41 7.07
N LEU A 274 -16.88 -0.15 6.72
CA LEU A 274 -15.68 0.55 7.21
C LEU A 274 -15.57 0.57 8.75
N ARG A 275 -16.69 0.73 9.47
CA ARG A 275 -16.68 0.61 10.94
C ARG A 275 -16.31 -0.79 11.40
N ARG A 276 -16.84 -1.83 10.75
CA ARG A 276 -16.49 -3.23 11.03
C ARG A 276 -15.02 -3.49 10.74
N PHE A 277 -14.53 -3.15 9.54
CA PHE A 277 -13.12 -3.27 9.16
C PHE A 277 -12.18 -2.62 10.17
N LYS A 278 -12.52 -1.43 10.66
CA LYS A 278 -11.78 -0.78 11.75
C LYS A 278 -11.82 -1.59 13.06
N ALA A 279 -12.99 -2.06 13.49
CA ALA A 279 -13.14 -2.80 14.73
C ALA A 279 -12.35 -4.12 14.70
N GLU A 280 -12.50 -4.88 13.61
CA GLU A 280 -11.77 -6.12 13.37
C GLU A 280 -10.26 -5.87 13.28
N ALA A 281 -9.83 -4.84 12.54
CA ALA A 281 -8.42 -4.48 12.48
C ALA A 281 -7.84 -4.17 13.87
N LEU A 282 -8.56 -3.42 14.72
CA LEU A 282 -8.13 -3.14 16.09
C LEU A 282 -8.08 -4.39 16.97
N GLN A 283 -8.99 -5.34 16.78
CA GLN A 283 -9.01 -6.60 17.51
C GLN A 283 -7.84 -7.51 17.08
N HIS A 284 -7.65 -7.67 15.78
CA HIS A 284 -6.60 -8.52 15.21
C HIS A 284 -5.19 -8.03 15.55
N VAL A 285 -4.92 -6.72 15.47
CA VAL A 285 -3.60 -6.18 15.81
C VAL A 285 -3.26 -6.24 17.30
N GLN A 286 -4.27 -6.39 18.19
CA GLN A 286 -4.01 -6.59 19.63
C GLN A 286 -3.40 -7.96 19.91
N GLY A 287 -3.66 -8.96 19.06
CA GLY A 287 -3.05 -10.29 19.16
C GLY A 287 -1.57 -10.35 18.79
N ILE A 288 -1.00 -9.25 18.26
CA ILE A 288 0.43 -9.17 17.96
C ILE A 288 1.19 -8.78 19.24
N GLU A 289 1.89 -9.76 19.83
CA GLU A 289 2.60 -9.61 21.10
C GLU A 289 3.76 -8.59 21.02
N ALA A 290 4.51 -8.59 19.92
CA ALA A 290 5.62 -7.67 19.71
C ALA A 290 5.12 -6.30 19.24
N ASN A 291 5.60 -5.23 19.88
CA ASN A 291 5.41 -3.84 19.44
C ASN A 291 3.95 -3.40 19.20
N THR A 292 2.96 -3.99 19.89
CA THR A 292 1.50 -3.80 19.72
C THR A 292 1.06 -2.34 19.49
N ASN A 293 1.74 -1.38 20.11
CA ASN A 293 1.45 0.04 19.94
C ASN A 293 1.58 0.54 18.50
N ILE A 294 2.55 0.06 17.71
CA ILE A 294 2.69 0.52 16.32
C ILE A 294 1.51 0.08 15.46
N HIS A 295 1.08 -1.16 15.61
CA HIS A 295 0.01 -1.73 14.79
C HIS A 295 -1.32 -1.01 15.07
N ARG A 296 -1.60 -0.73 16.35
CA ARG A 296 -2.72 0.15 16.73
C ARG A 296 -2.56 1.59 16.24
N HIS A 297 -1.34 2.14 16.26
CA HIS A 297 -1.08 3.46 15.69
C HIS A 297 -1.32 3.50 14.18
N VAL A 298 -1.00 2.44 13.44
CA VAL A 298 -1.29 2.34 12.00
C VAL A 298 -2.79 2.38 11.75
N VAL A 299 -3.59 1.59 12.48
CA VAL A 299 -5.07 1.62 12.33
C VAL A 299 -5.64 3.03 12.54
N ASN A 300 -5.25 3.69 13.64
CA ASN A 300 -5.70 5.05 13.93
C ASN A 300 -5.12 6.07 12.93
N GLY A 301 -3.88 5.86 12.50
CA GLY A 301 -3.15 6.70 11.54
C GLY A 301 -3.77 6.68 10.16
N LEU A 302 -4.31 5.54 9.70
CA LEU A 302 -5.03 5.43 8.43
C LEU A 302 -6.27 6.32 8.41
N LEU A 303 -7.11 6.21 9.44
CA LEU A 303 -8.30 7.06 9.56
C LEU A 303 -7.92 8.53 9.61
N ALA A 304 -6.88 8.88 10.37
CA ALA A 304 -6.38 10.24 10.48
C ALA A 304 -5.86 10.78 9.13
N MET A 305 -5.00 10.02 8.46
CA MET A 305 -4.34 10.42 7.22
C MET A 305 -5.36 10.58 6.09
N TYR A 306 -6.16 9.54 5.81
CA TYR A 306 -7.10 9.53 4.70
C TYR A 306 -8.25 10.52 4.91
N LEU A 307 -8.86 10.54 6.10
CA LEU A 307 -10.03 11.40 6.34
C LEU A 307 -9.66 12.89 6.54
N SER A 308 -8.38 13.20 6.71
CA SER A 308 -7.85 14.57 6.69
C SER A 308 -7.62 15.12 5.29
N ASP A 309 -7.81 14.31 4.24
CA ASP A 309 -7.63 14.78 2.87
C ASP A 309 -8.63 15.89 2.51
N ASN A 310 -8.20 16.82 1.65
CA ASN A 310 -9.03 17.91 1.16
C ASN A 310 -10.19 17.39 0.30
N LYS A 311 -10.01 16.27 -0.41
CA LYS A 311 -11.05 15.59 -1.20
C LYS A 311 -12.28 15.29 -0.33
N VAL A 312 -12.08 14.77 0.87
CA VAL A 312 -13.16 14.40 1.83
C VAL A 312 -14.11 15.57 2.13
N GLY A 313 -13.57 16.78 2.25
CA GLY A 313 -14.38 17.96 2.56
C GLY A 313 -15.22 18.47 1.40
N ARG A 314 -14.84 18.13 0.16
CA ARG A 314 -15.46 18.59 -1.08
C ARG A 314 -16.59 17.66 -1.55
N GLN A 315 -16.58 16.41 -1.09
CA GLN A 315 -17.51 15.38 -1.52
C GLN A 315 -18.64 15.20 -0.48
N ALA A 316 -19.87 15.59 -0.84
CA ALA A 316 -21.02 15.51 0.07
C ALA A 316 -21.30 14.07 0.55
N LYS A 317 -21.05 13.09 -0.33
CA LYS A 317 -21.22 11.67 -0.01
C LYS A 317 -20.17 11.14 0.96
N VAL A 318 -18.96 11.70 1.00
CA VAL A 318 -17.79 11.21 1.76
C VAL A 318 -17.55 11.97 3.06
N GLN A 319 -17.93 13.24 3.13
CA GLN A 319 -17.79 14.08 4.32
C GLN A 319 -18.27 13.41 5.63
N PRO A 320 -19.38 12.65 5.67
CA PRO A 320 -19.82 11.94 6.88
C PRO A 320 -18.81 10.92 7.43
N ALA A 321 -17.89 10.40 6.61
CA ALA A 321 -16.85 9.47 7.04
C ALA A 321 -15.94 10.05 8.12
N ARG A 322 -15.79 11.38 8.21
CA ARG A 322 -15.03 12.04 9.29
C ARG A 322 -15.55 11.71 10.69
N LYS A 323 -16.81 11.29 10.84
CA LYS A 323 -17.34 10.77 12.12
C LYS A 323 -16.58 9.54 12.63
N LEU A 324 -15.90 8.80 11.74
CA LEU A 324 -15.01 7.70 12.12
C LEU A 324 -13.80 8.20 12.92
N VAL A 325 -13.22 9.36 12.58
CA VAL A 325 -12.12 9.96 13.35
C VAL A 325 -12.57 10.24 14.77
N TRP A 326 -13.72 10.91 14.91
CA TRP A 326 -14.24 11.33 16.21
C TRP A 326 -14.65 10.15 17.10
N SER A 327 -15.24 9.10 16.52
CA SER A 327 -15.57 7.87 17.25
C SER A 327 -14.36 6.96 17.56
N SER A 328 -13.16 7.31 17.10
CA SER A 328 -11.93 6.52 17.33
C SER A 328 -11.09 7.00 18.52
N GLY A 329 -11.55 8.01 19.25
CA GLY A 329 -10.92 8.49 20.48
C GLY A 329 -9.64 9.32 20.29
N PRO A 330 -9.03 9.74 21.41
CA PRO A 330 -8.07 10.85 21.45
C PRO A 330 -6.78 10.61 20.67
N THR A 331 -6.32 9.36 20.55
CA THR A 331 -5.12 9.04 19.75
C THR A 331 -5.36 9.35 18.27
N THR A 332 -6.53 9.02 17.75
CA THR A 332 -6.90 9.29 16.36
C THR A 332 -7.08 10.79 16.13
N TRP A 333 -7.64 11.51 17.11
CA TRP A 333 -7.78 12.98 17.03
C TRP A 333 -6.43 13.68 16.96
N LEU A 334 -5.47 13.25 17.80
CA LEU A 334 -4.11 13.75 17.78
C LEU A 334 -3.45 13.51 16.41
N PHE A 335 -3.58 12.30 15.87
CA PHE A 335 -3.03 11.97 14.56
C PHE A 335 -3.69 12.76 13.44
N TYR A 336 -5.00 12.96 13.49
CA TYR A 336 -5.74 13.75 12.52
C TYR A 336 -5.26 15.21 12.50
N GLY A 337 -5.09 15.83 13.69
CA GLY A 337 -4.51 17.17 13.80
C GLY A 337 -3.08 17.23 13.26
N ALA A 338 -2.26 16.22 13.56
CA ALA A 338 -0.89 16.13 13.03
C ALA A 338 -0.85 15.99 11.50
N CYS A 339 -1.76 15.22 10.90
CA CYS A 339 -1.89 15.10 9.44
C CYS A 339 -2.31 16.42 8.79
N ILE A 340 -3.23 17.18 9.40
CA ILE A 340 -3.60 18.53 8.91
C ILE A 340 -2.38 19.45 8.91
N VAL A 341 -1.64 19.52 10.02
CA VAL A 341 -0.43 20.36 10.11
C VAL A 341 0.61 19.92 9.09
N TYR A 342 0.82 18.61 8.94
CA TYR A 342 1.75 18.07 7.95
C TYR A 342 1.40 18.50 6.52
N ARG A 343 0.11 18.50 6.15
CA ARG A 343 -0.37 18.94 4.83
C ARG A 343 -0.21 20.44 4.59
N ILE A 344 -0.13 21.26 5.64
CA ILE A 344 0.09 22.72 5.53
C ILE A 344 1.59 23.05 5.41
N VAL A 345 2.44 22.29 6.11
CA VAL A 345 3.89 22.54 6.19
C VAL A 345 4.67 21.85 5.06
N ARG A 346 4.12 20.78 4.50
CA ARG A 346 4.64 20.11 3.30
C ARG A 346 4.35 20.95 2.07
#